data_AF-A0A7J4TB10-F1
#
_entry.id   AF-A0A7J4TB10-F1
#
_cell.length_a   1.000
_cell.length_b   1.000
_cell.length_c   1.000
_cell.angle_alpha   90.00
_cell.angle_beta   90.00
_cell.angle_gamma   90.00
#
_symmetry.space_group_name_H-M   'P 1'
#
loop_
_entity.id
_entity.type
_entity.pdbx_description
1 polymer ?
#
loop_
_entity_poly.entity_id
_entity_poly.type
_entity_poly.pdbx_seq_one_letter_code
_entity_poly.pdbx_strand_id
1 'polypeptide(L)'
;VETILDRQYYAAMFRQGKRMGAEHMMFKRFLGDEIAIINLKTVMRMRSEGIEPAEIRKYLIQKAGEDDAQLAGMLSAPGIEGMVAEARKGGYGKFLSSIGGATLLEAELACDRYLIGKYASSAYMNPLSIAPLLTIMFIKAAEVGNIKALVKAKQLGMGQEFIEGKAVVKCWR
;
A
#
# COMPACT_ATOMS: atom_id res chain seq x y z
N VAL A 1 1.63 -17.66 10.27
CA VAL A 1 2.95 -17.27 10.83
C VAL A 1 3.35 -15.88 10.34
N GLU A 2 3.27 -15.62 9.03
CA GLU A 2 3.58 -14.33 8.39
C GLU A 2 2.88 -13.11 9.05
N THR A 3 1.56 -13.12 9.18
CA THR A 3 0.81 -11.99 9.81
C THR A 3 1.22 -11.70 11.25
N ILE A 4 1.60 -12.71 12.03
CA ILE A 4 2.02 -12.52 13.43
C ILE A 4 3.38 -11.79 13.44
N LEU A 5 4.27 -12.16 12.52
CA LEU A 5 5.56 -11.50 12.35
C LEU A 5 5.39 -10.04 11.92
N ASP A 6 4.49 -9.78 10.97
CA ASP A 6 4.20 -8.42 10.49
C ASP A 6 3.67 -7.53 11.63
N ARG A 7 2.74 -8.04 12.44
CA ARG A 7 2.22 -7.32 13.60
C ARG A 7 3.32 -6.99 14.61
N GLN A 8 4.22 -7.94 14.89
CA GLN A 8 5.34 -7.71 15.80
C GLN A 8 6.33 -6.69 15.23
N TYR A 9 6.61 -6.77 13.94
CA TYR A 9 7.47 -5.82 13.23
C TYR A 9 6.94 -4.39 13.33
N TYR A 10 5.70 -4.16 12.94
CA TYR A 10 5.10 -2.82 13.01
C TYR A 10 4.96 -2.31 14.45
N ALA A 11 4.64 -3.18 15.41
CA ALA A 11 4.61 -2.82 16.83
C ALA A 11 6.01 -2.41 17.36
N ALA A 12 7.07 -3.09 16.95
CA ALA A 12 8.45 -2.68 17.26
C ALA A 12 8.79 -1.32 16.63
N MET A 13 8.44 -1.12 15.35
CA MET A 13 8.68 0.13 14.64
C MET A 13 7.96 1.32 15.27
N PHE A 14 6.70 1.17 15.69
CA PHE A 14 6.00 2.22 16.44
C PHE A 14 6.65 2.54 17.79
N ARG A 15 7.16 1.53 18.51
CA ARG A 15 7.87 1.74 19.78
C ARG A 15 9.18 2.50 19.58
N GLN A 16 9.95 2.14 18.56
CA GLN A 16 11.19 2.85 18.22
C GLN A 16 10.90 4.26 17.74
N GLY A 17 9.85 4.44 16.93
CA GLY A 17 9.41 5.73 16.43
C GLY A 17 9.18 6.75 17.55
N LYS A 18 8.65 6.34 18.71
CA LYS A 18 8.41 7.26 19.86
C LYS A 18 9.69 7.92 20.39
N ARG A 19 10.86 7.35 20.09
CA ARG A 19 12.17 7.87 20.51
C ARG A 19 12.72 8.93 19.54
N MET A 20 12.03 9.21 18.43
CA MET A 20 12.53 10.06 17.33
C MET A 20 12.21 11.55 17.48
N GLY A 21 11.75 12.01 18.65
CA GLY A 21 11.51 13.44 18.90
C GLY A 21 10.50 14.05 17.91
N ALA A 22 10.85 15.20 17.30
CA ALA A 22 9.98 15.95 16.38
C ALA A 22 9.59 15.16 15.12
N GLU A 23 10.44 14.26 14.64
CA GLU A 23 10.20 13.43 13.45
C GLU A 23 9.24 12.25 13.72
N HIS A 24 8.93 11.97 14.98
CA HIS A 24 8.04 10.88 15.38
C HIS A 24 6.69 10.92 14.66
N MET A 25 6.09 12.11 14.55
CA MET A 25 4.76 12.26 13.97
C MET A 25 4.74 11.95 12.47
N MET A 26 5.78 12.36 11.75
CA MET A 26 5.92 12.03 10.33
C MET A 26 6.15 10.53 10.13
N PHE A 27 7.05 9.93 10.92
CA PHE A 27 7.30 8.49 10.87
C PHE A 27 6.09 7.64 11.27
N LYS A 28 5.34 8.06 12.30
CA LYS A 28 4.10 7.40 12.71
C LYS A 28 3.03 7.48 11.62
N ARG A 29 2.90 8.63 10.97
CA ARG A 29 2.01 8.81 9.82
C ARG A 29 2.42 7.92 8.66
N PHE A 30 3.72 7.83 8.40
CA PHE A 30 4.31 6.94 7.41
C PHE A 30 3.92 5.48 7.62
N LEU A 31 4.24 4.92 8.78
CA LEU A 31 3.90 3.53 9.09
C LEU A 31 2.37 3.30 9.04
N GLY A 32 1.60 4.30 9.46
CA GLY A 32 0.15 4.23 9.41
C GLY A 32 -0.41 4.17 7.99
N ASP A 33 0.17 4.91 7.04
CA ASP A 33 -0.24 4.90 5.64
C ASP A 33 0.25 3.62 4.93
N GLU A 34 1.41 3.10 5.29
CA GLU A 34 1.94 1.82 4.79
C GLU A 34 1.05 0.63 5.22
N ILE A 35 0.73 0.53 6.51
CA ILE A 35 -0.18 -0.49 7.04
C ILE A 35 -1.54 -0.42 6.36
N ALA A 36 -2.07 0.79 6.15
CA ALA A 36 -3.33 1.00 5.46
C ALA A 36 -3.29 0.38 4.05
N ILE A 37 -2.24 0.68 3.25
CA ILE A 37 -2.12 0.10 1.90
C ILE A 37 -1.97 -1.43 1.94
N ILE A 38 -1.19 -1.97 2.88
CA ILE A 38 -1.03 -3.42 3.03
C ILE A 38 -2.37 -4.08 3.34
N ASN A 39 -3.12 -3.53 4.29
CA ASN A 39 -4.46 -4.02 4.64
C ASN A 39 -5.40 -3.94 3.43
N LEU A 40 -5.43 -2.80 2.72
CA LEU A 40 -6.25 -2.61 1.53
C LEU A 40 -5.95 -3.65 0.45
N LYS A 41 -4.67 -3.87 0.14
CA LYS A 41 -4.24 -4.90 -0.83
C LYS A 41 -4.60 -6.31 -0.37
N THR A 42 -4.42 -6.61 0.92
CA THR A 42 -4.76 -7.91 1.51
C THR A 42 -6.25 -8.19 1.38
N VAL A 43 -7.09 -7.22 1.71
CA VAL A 43 -8.55 -7.33 1.56
C VAL A 43 -8.92 -7.53 0.09
N MET A 44 -8.35 -6.75 -0.83
CA MET A 44 -8.63 -6.87 -2.26
C MET A 44 -8.25 -8.25 -2.82
N ARG A 45 -7.06 -8.77 -2.48
CA ARG A 45 -6.61 -10.11 -2.90
C ARG A 45 -7.51 -11.22 -2.35
N MET A 46 -7.71 -11.26 -1.04
CA MET A 46 -8.47 -12.34 -0.41
C MET A 46 -9.94 -12.35 -0.84
N ARG A 47 -10.54 -11.17 -1.09
CA ARG A 47 -11.89 -11.09 -1.65
C ARG A 47 -11.95 -11.55 -3.09
N SER A 48 -10.91 -11.30 -3.89
CA SER A 48 -10.84 -11.84 -5.27
C SER A 48 -10.76 -13.37 -5.30
N GLU A 49 -10.24 -13.98 -4.23
CA GLU A 49 -10.16 -15.44 -4.05
C GLU A 49 -11.42 -16.05 -3.40
N GLY A 50 -12.42 -15.23 -3.05
CA GLY A 50 -13.68 -15.69 -2.46
C GLY A 50 -13.59 -16.04 -0.98
N ILE A 51 -12.58 -15.57 -0.26
CA ILE A 51 -12.41 -15.84 1.17
C ILE A 51 -13.46 -15.08 1.99
N GLU A 52 -13.98 -15.74 3.03
CA GLU A 52 -14.98 -15.18 3.93
C GLU A 52 -14.43 -13.98 4.73
N PRO A 53 -15.21 -12.89 4.88
CA PRO A 53 -14.82 -11.69 5.63
C PRO A 53 -14.24 -11.93 7.03
N ALA A 54 -14.77 -12.93 7.75
CA ALA A 54 -14.33 -13.27 9.10
C ALA A 54 -12.89 -13.83 9.13
N GLU A 55 -12.50 -14.60 8.11
CA GLU A 55 -11.15 -15.11 7.98
C GLU A 55 -10.18 -14.00 7.55
N ILE A 56 -10.60 -13.11 6.65
CA ILE A 56 -9.76 -12.00 6.17
C ILE A 56 -9.30 -11.10 7.33
N ARG A 57 -10.19 -10.84 8.30
CA ARG A 57 -9.87 -10.03 9.49
C ARG A 57 -8.65 -10.54 10.27
N LYS A 58 -8.40 -11.86 10.25
CA LYS A 58 -7.25 -12.45 10.94
C LYS A 58 -5.92 -12.06 10.30
N TYR A 59 -5.92 -11.78 9.00
CA TYR A 59 -4.74 -11.42 8.21
C TYR A 59 -4.44 -9.92 8.19
N LEU A 60 -5.35 -9.08 8.70
CA LEU A 60 -5.14 -7.64 8.78
C LEU A 60 -4.15 -7.27 9.88
N ILE A 61 -3.31 -6.28 9.59
CA ILE A 61 -2.40 -5.67 10.55
C ILE A 61 -3.21 -4.58 11.27
N GLN A 62 -3.72 -4.89 12.46
CA GLN A 62 -4.51 -3.94 13.24
C GLN A 62 -3.65 -2.77 13.71
N LYS A 63 -4.03 -1.56 13.32
CA LYS A 63 -3.50 -0.33 13.90
C LYS A 63 -4.26 0.02 15.18
N ALA A 64 -3.56 0.52 16.19
CA ALA A 64 -4.23 1.11 17.34
C ALA A 64 -5.05 2.35 16.89
N GLY A 65 -6.38 2.27 17.00
CA GLY A 65 -7.31 3.33 16.60
C GLY A 65 -7.71 3.32 15.11
N GLU A 66 -7.56 2.19 14.40
CA GLU A 66 -8.19 2.02 13.09
C GLU A 66 -9.71 1.94 13.23
N ASP A 67 -10.43 2.54 12.28
CA ASP A 67 -11.88 2.55 12.28
C ASP A 67 -12.38 1.20 11.75
N ASP A 68 -12.58 0.25 12.68
CA ASP A 68 -13.11 -1.10 12.39
C ASP A 68 -14.38 -1.05 11.53
N ALA A 69 -15.14 0.04 11.62
CA ALA A 69 -16.33 0.29 10.81
C ALA A 69 -16.02 0.39 9.32
N GLN A 70 -14.94 1.06 8.92
CA GLN A 70 -14.59 1.21 7.51
C GLN A 70 -14.09 -0.10 6.91
N LEU A 71 -13.24 -0.83 7.64
CA LEU A 71 -12.80 -2.17 7.23
C LEU A 71 -13.98 -3.15 7.15
N ALA A 72 -14.92 -3.08 8.10
CA ALA A 72 -16.14 -3.87 8.06
C ALA A 72 -17.00 -3.53 6.83
N GLY A 73 -17.15 -2.25 6.49
CA GLY A 73 -17.88 -1.80 5.29
C GLY A 73 -17.26 -2.33 4.01
N MET A 74 -15.93 -2.24 3.88
CA MET A 74 -15.19 -2.78 2.73
C MET A 74 -15.33 -4.31 2.60
N LEU A 75 -15.30 -5.02 3.72
CA LEU A 75 -15.45 -6.48 3.76
C LEU A 75 -16.87 -6.93 3.40
N SER A 76 -17.88 -6.10 3.70
CA SER A 76 -19.29 -6.39 3.43
C SER A 76 -19.71 -6.00 2.01
N ALA A 77 -18.88 -5.23 1.30
CA ALA A 77 -19.21 -4.72 -0.02
C ALA A 77 -19.18 -5.82 -1.11
N PRO A 78 -20.14 -5.80 -2.06
CA PRO A 78 -20.16 -6.73 -3.19
C PRO A 78 -19.13 -6.32 -4.25
N GLY A 79 -18.24 -7.25 -4.60
CA GLY A 79 -17.24 -7.07 -5.65
C GLY A 79 -16.14 -6.04 -5.34
N ILE A 80 -15.19 -5.93 -6.27
CA ILE A 80 -14.03 -5.01 -6.14
C ILE A 80 -14.48 -3.55 -6.24
N GLU A 81 -15.43 -3.24 -7.13
CA GLU A 81 -15.94 -1.87 -7.31
C GLU A 81 -16.67 -1.36 -6.07
N GLY A 82 -17.52 -2.18 -5.45
CA GLY A 82 -18.20 -1.84 -4.20
C GLY A 82 -17.21 -1.63 -3.05
N MET A 83 -16.17 -2.46 -2.97
CA MET A 83 -15.10 -2.28 -1.99
C MET A 83 -14.34 -0.97 -2.20
N VAL A 84 -13.98 -0.64 -3.44
CA VAL A 84 -13.31 0.63 -3.78
C VAL A 84 -14.22 1.81 -3.43
N ALA A 85 -15.53 1.71 -3.66
CA ALA A 85 -16.49 2.75 -3.29
C ALA A 85 -16.60 2.96 -1.78
N GLU A 86 -16.66 1.88 -0.98
CA GLU A 86 -16.66 1.98 0.49
C GLU A 86 -15.33 2.50 1.03
N ALA A 87 -14.22 2.04 0.45
CA ALA A 87 -12.91 2.51 0.83
C ALA A 87 -12.72 4.00 0.47
N ARG A 88 -13.40 4.52 -0.57
CA ARG A 88 -13.44 5.95 -0.89
C ARG A 88 -14.15 6.83 0.16
N LYS A 89 -15.12 6.29 0.90
CA LYS A 89 -15.92 7.06 1.87
C LYS A 89 -15.16 7.42 3.16
N GLY A 90 -14.10 6.70 3.50
CA GLY A 90 -13.32 6.96 4.72
C GLY A 90 -11.84 7.27 4.48
N GLY A 91 -10.97 6.94 5.44
CA GLY A 91 -9.55 7.28 5.43
C GLY A 91 -8.79 6.76 4.20
N TYR A 92 -9.24 5.62 3.67
CA TYR A 92 -8.73 5.01 2.44
C TYR A 92 -9.01 5.82 1.16
N GLY A 93 -9.96 6.76 1.16
CA GLY A 93 -10.35 7.48 -0.05
C GLY A 93 -9.26 8.39 -0.61
N LYS A 94 -8.32 8.82 0.24
CA LYS A 94 -7.13 9.54 -0.20
C LYS A 94 -6.23 8.69 -1.10
N PHE A 95 -6.26 7.37 -0.95
CA PHE A 95 -5.45 6.40 -1.70
C PHE A 95 -6.17 5.88 -2.97
N LEU A 96 -7.50 6.04 -3.03
CA LEU A 96 -8.37 5.46 -4.06
C LEU A 96 -8.92 6.46 -5.07
N SER A 97 -8.59 7.75 -4.93
CA SER A 97 -8.94 8.79 -5.92
C SER A 97 -8.24 8.56 -7.27
N SER A 98 -7.10 7.86 -7.28
CA SER A 98 -6.36 7.43 -8.48
C SER A 98 -6.81 6.07 -9.03
N ILE A 99 -7.63 5.32 -8.31
CA ILE A 99 -8.09 3.98 -8.68
C ILE A 99 -9.38 4.12 -9.47
N GLY A 100 -9.28 4.27 -10.79
CA GLY A 100 -10.44 4.32 -11.68
C GLY A 100 -10.77 2.95 -12.24
N GLY A 101 -11.83 2.30 -11.74
CA GLY A 101 -12.55 1.18 -12.41
C GLY A 101 -11.71 0.01 -12.95
N ALA A 102 -10.54 -0.23 -12.38
CA ALA A 102 -9.47 -1.02 -12.99
C ALA A 102 -9.25 -2.34 -12.24
N THR A 103 -8.71 -3.33 -12.96
CA THR A 103 -8.43 -4.69 -12.46
C THR A 103 -7.68 -4.70 -11.11
N LEU A 104 -7.75 -5.80 -10.36
CA LEU A 104 -7.07 -5.94 -9.06
C LEU A 104 -5.61 -5.46 -9.10
N LEU A 105 -4.88 -5.85 -10.15
CA LEU A 105 -3.50 -5.44 -10.35
C LEU A 105 -3.34 -3.92 -10.51
N GLU A 106 -4.21 -3.27 -11.26
CA GLU A 106 -4.17 -1.82 -11.47
C GLU A 106 -4.50 -1.06 -10.19
N ALA A 107 -5.43 -1.57 -9.37
CA ALA A 107 -5.71 -1.04 -8.05
C ALA A 107 -4.48 -1.15 -7.13
N GLU A 108 -3.80 -2.30 -7.11
CA GLU A 108 -2.58 -2.49 -6.32
C GLU A 108 -1.45 -1.54 -6.74
N LEU A 109 -1.23 -1.40 -8.05
CA LEU A 109 -0.21 -0.50 -8.61
C LEU A 109 -0.51 0.97 -8.32
N ALA A 110 -1.78 1.36 -8.37
CA ALA A 110 -2.21 2.72 -8.05
C ALA A 110 -1.98 3.06 -6.57
N CYS A 111 -2.18 2.11 -5.64
CA CYS A 111 -1.82 2.29 -4.24
C CYS A 111 -0.31 2.55 -4.07
N ASP A 112 0.54 1.76 -4.73
CA ASP A 112 2.00 1.94 -4.63
C ASP A 112 2.46 3.28 -5.19
N ARG A 113 1.95 3.66 -6.37
CA ARG A 113 2.25 4.96 -7.00
C ARG A 113 1.82 6.12 -6.10
N TYR A 114 0.67 6.01 -5.46
CA TYR A 114 0.19 7.04 -4.54
C TYR A 114 1.12 7.21 -3.33
N LEU A 115 1.53 6.10 -2.70
CA LEU A 115 2.41 6.14 -1.52
C LEU A 115 3.74 6.82 -1.85
N ILE A 116 4.35 6.41 -2.96
CA ILE A 116 5.61 6.99 -3.45
C ILE A 116 5.43 8.48 -3.75
N GLY A 117 4.38 8.86 -4.49
CA GLY A 117 4.11 10.26 -4.84
C GLY A 117 3.88 11.16 -3.63
N LYS A 118 3.14 10.67 -2.63
CA LYS A 118 2.87 11.39 -1.38
C LYS A 118 4.16 11.70 -0.61
N TYR A 119 5.03 10.70 -0.42
CA TYR A 119 6.27 10.92 0.32
C TYR A 119 7.34 11.63 -0.49
N ALA A 120 7.39 11.44 -1.81
CA ALA A 120 8.26 12.23 -2.67
C ALA A 120 7.94 13.73 -2.56
N SER A 121 6.65 14.10 -2.56
CA SER A 121 6.23 15.49 -2.33
C SER A 121 6.58 15.98 -0.91
N SER A 122 6.39 15.13 0.11
CA SER A 122 6.78 15.43 1.50
C SER A 122 8.29 15.60 1.69
N ALA A 123 9.10 14.81 0.98
CA ALA A 123 10.55 14.84 0.98
C ALA A 123 11.08 16.11 0.32
N TYR A 124 10.44 16.55 -0.77
CA TYR A 124 10.75 17.81 -1.42
C TYR A 124 10.50 19.01 -0.49
N MET A 125 9.39 19.01 0.25
CA MET A 125 9.07 20.08 1.20
C MET A 125 9.95 20.06 2.47
N ASN A 126 10.42 18.89 2.90
CA ASN A 126 11.18 18.72 4.14
C ASN A 126 12.47 17.91 3.90
N PRO A 127 13.47 18.46 3.19
CA PRO A 127 14.66 17.71 2.77
C PRO A 127 15.59 17.29 3.92
N LEU A 128 15.49 17.95 5.09
CA LEU A 128 16.26 17.61 6.29
C LEU A 128 15.50 16.70 7.28
N SER A 129 14.31 16.23 6.89
CA SER A 129 13.50 15.29 7.68
C SER A 129 13.82 13.83 7.35
N ILE A 130 13.10 12.89 7.95
CA ILE A 130 13.18 11.47 7.56
C ILE A 130 12.52 11.15 6.21
N ALA A 131 11.69 12.06 5.67
CA ALA A 131 10.92 11.80 4.44
C ALA A 131 11.77 11.41 3.21
N PRO A 132 12.93 12.03 2.91
CA PRO A 132 13.76 11.64 1.77
C PRO A 132 14.28 10.20 1.88
N LEU A 133 14.72 9.79 3.07
CA LEU A 133 15.20 8.42 3.31
C LEU A 133 14.09 7.40 3.03
N LEU A 134 12.91 7.63 3.58
CA LEU A 134 11.75 6.75 3.38
C LEU A 134 11.30 6.72 1.92
N THR A 135 11.34 7.86 1.24
CA THR A 135 11.02 7.96 -0.20
C THR A 135 11.97 7.11 -1.03
N ILE A 136 13.28 7.23 -0.80
CA ILE A 136 14.29 6.44 -1.52
C ILE A 136 14.07 4.94 -1.26
N MET A 137 13.77 4.55 -0.02
CA MET A 137 13.47 3.15 0.31
C MET A 137 12.31 2.59 -0.51
N PHE A 138 11.19 3.33 -0.63
CA PHE A 138 10.06 2.87 -1.44
C PHE A 138 10.36 2.83 -2.93
N ILE A 139 11.06 3.84 -3.44
CA ILE A 139 11.47 3.85 -4.85
C ILE A 139 12.32 2.61 -5.15
N LYS A 140 13.29 2.29 -4.29
CA LYS A 140 14.16 1.11 -4.46
C LYS A 140 13.38 -0.20 -4.37
N ALA A 141 12.42 -0.31 -3.45
CA ALA A 141 11.55 -1.49 -3.37
C ALA A 141 10.71 -1.66 -4.65
N ALA A 142 10.17 -0.56 -5.18
CA ALA A 142 9.39 -0.57 -6.41
C ALA A 142 10.24 -0.87 -7.65
N GLU A 143 11.48 -0.39 -7.73
CA GLU A 143 12.44 -0.72 -8.79
C GLU A 143 12.72 -2.23 -8.83
N VAL A 144 12.98 -2.85 -7.67
CA VAL A 144 13.17 -4.31 -7.59
C VAL A 144 11.92 -5.06 -8.05
N GLY A 145 10.74 -4.56 -7.69
CA GLY A 145 9.46 -5.09 -8.19
C GLY A 145 9.34 -5.02 -9.71
N ASN A 146 9.64 -3.85 -10.30
CA ASN A 146 9.64 -3.66 -11.75
C ASN A 146 10.61 -4.62 -12.45
N ILE A 147 11.84 -4.79 -11.94
CA ILE A 147 12.84 -5.72 -12.51
C ILE A 147 12.32 -7.15 -12.47
N LYS A 148 11.77 -7.60 -11.35
CA LYS A 148 11.17 -8.94 -11.23
C LYS A 148 10.03 -9.14 -12.24
N ALA A 149 9.17 -8.14 -12.40
CA ALA A 149 8.09 -8.18 -13.37
C ALA A 149 8.61 -8.28 -14.81
N LEU A 150 9.62 -7.49 -15.17
CA LEU A 150 10.27 -7.53 -16.49
C LEU A 150 10.90 -8.90 -16.78
N VAL A 151 11.63 -9.47 -15.82
CA VAL A 151 12.26 -10.79 -15.97
C VAL A 151 11.19 -11.86 -16.22
N LYS A 152 10.11 -11.87 -15.43
CA LYS A 152 9.03 -12.85 -15.57
C LYS A 152 8.26 -12.69 -16.87
N ALA A 153 8.01 -11.46 -17.29
CA ALA A 153 7.34 -11.18 -18.55
C ALA A 153 8.18 -11.60 -19.77
N LYS A 154 9.51 -11.41 -19.71
CA LYS A 154 10.44 -11.90 -20.74
C LYS A 154 10.45 -13.44 -20.82
N GLN A 155 10.37 -14.13 -19.68
CA GLN A 155 10.22 -15.60 -19.64
C GLN A 155 8.91 -16.09 -20.28
N LEU A 156 7.83 -15.32 -20.13
CA LEU A 156 6.49 -15.64 -20.65
C LEU A 156 6.27 -15.15 -22.09
N GLY A 157 7.27 -14.52 -22.73
CA GLY A 157 7.14 -13.99 -24.09
C GLY A 157 6.16 -12.81 -24.22
N MET A 158 5.89 -12.08 -23.14
CA MET A 158 4.98 -10.93 -23.14
C MET A 158 5.64 -9.71 -23.82
N GLY A 159 4.84 -8.93 -24.55
CA GLY A 159 5.28 -7.69 -25.20
C GLY A 159 5.71 -6.61 -24.21
N GLN A 160 6.76 -5.87 -24.56
CA GLN A 160 7.40 -4.87 -23.69
C GLN A 160 6.45 -3.72 -23.28
N GLU A 161 5.58 -3.28 -24.19
CA GLU A 161 4.61 -2.20 -23.97
C GLU A 161 3.64 -2.49 -22.82
N PHE A 162 3.22 -3.75 -22.67
CA PHE A 162 2.32 -4.16 -21.59
C PHE A 162 2.96 -4.03 -20.19
N ILE A 163 4.28 -4.18 -20.12
CA ILE A 163 5.04 -4.12 -18.87
C ILE A 163 5.33 -2.66 -18.50
N GLU A 164 5.66 -1.83 -19.48
CA GLU A 164 5.94 -0.40 -19.28
C GLU A 164 4.72 0.39 -18.79
N GLY A 165 3.51 -0.01 -19.19
CA GLY A 165 2.26 0.54 -18.64
C GLY A 165 2.05 0.22 -17.16
N LYS A 166 2.60 -0.92 -16.69
CA LYS A 166 2.41 -1.46 -15.35
C LYS A 166 3.56 -1.16 -14.38
N ALA A 167 4.63 -0.53 -14.85
CA ALA A 167 5.74 -0.12 -13.99
C ALA A 167 5.27 0.89 -12.92
N VAL A 168 5.66 0.67 -11.66
CA VAL A 168 5.30 1.56 -10.53
C VAL A 168 6.11 2.84 -10.59
N VAL A 169 7.43 2.71 -10.71
CA VAL A 169 8.36 3.82 -10.94
C VAL A 169 8.84 3.77 -12.39
N LYS A 170 8.75 4.89 -13.12
CA LYS A 170 9.32 5.02 -14.47
C LYS A 170 10.65 5.77 -14.37
N CYS A 171 11.76 5.04 -14.40
CA CYS A 171 13.11 5.62 -14.43
C CYS A 171 13.65 5.83 -15.87
N TRP A 172 12.83 5.62 -16.89
CA TRP A 172 13.27 5.71 -18.28
C TRP A 172 13.14 7.15 -18.80
N ARG A 173 14.25 7.89 -18.74
CA ARG A 173 14.46 9.12 -19.50
C ARG A 173 15.87 9.09 -20.09
#